data_AF-A0A934XWX6-F1
#
_entry.id   AF-A0A934XWX6-F1
#
_cell.length_a   1.000
_cell.length_b   1.000
_cell.length_c   1.000
_cell.angle_alpha   90.00
_cell.angle_beta   90.00
_cell.angle_gamma   90.00
#
_symmetry.space_group_name_H-M   'P 1'
#
loop_
_entity.id
_entity.type
_entity.pdbx_description
1 polymer ?
#
loop_
_entity_poly.entity_id
_entity_poly.type
_entity_poly.pdbx_seq_one_letter_code
_entity_poly.pdbx_strand_id
1 'polypeptide(L)'
;MSVHTDDKIRTVDELAAISAALKQQGKVIVHCHGVFDLLHPGHFRHFAAARRLGDVLIVTLTRDEFVNKGPGRPVFNQRLRAESIAALASVDYVAINEWPTAVNTIHRLRPDLYVKGSEYAQREQDLTGKIYDEEQAVETVGGRLAFTDDITFSSTQLLNNYFDVFSAEADAFLRDFRQRYSAGQVIEMLKALQPLRVLVIGDAIIDEYHYCKAVGKASKSATLTSRFLYEETYAGGSLAVANHVAGFCHDVHLVTVLGAPNSYEEFIRGHLKPNVTAHFIVRDDAPTIVKRRFVDPFLISKMFEVCYLNESYLPAAQQSDLRGHLQAVIADYDVVLVTDFGHGMLDRETIALVTASARFLAVNTQANSLNLGYNVISNYPRADYVCIDQEELRLAAPRPLDARA
;
A
#
# COMPACT_ATOMS: atom_id res chain seq x y z
N MET A 1 -34.21 15.70 14.61
CA MET A 1 -33.33 16.78 15.11
C MET A 1 -32.18 16.91 14.12
N SER A 2 -32.09 18.03 13.41
CA SER A 2 -30.92 18.34 12.59
C SER A 2 -29.74 18.53 13.54
N VAL A 3 -28.78 17.62 13.53
CA VAL A 3 -27.53 17.82 14.27
C VAL A 3 -26.73 18.82 13.44
N HIS A 4 -26.65 20.08 13.90
CA HIS A 4 -25.80 21.10 13.26
C HIS A 4 -24.33 20.77 13.55
N THR A 5 -23.76 19.85 12.78
CA THR A 5 -22.35 19.43 12.88
C THR A 5 -21.39 20.41 12.24
N ASP A 6 -21.85 21.14 11.21
CA ASP A 6 -21.00 22.01 10.38
C ASP A 6 -20.37 23.16 11.18
N ASP A 7 -21.03 23.63 12.24
CA ASP A 7 -20.50 24.71 13.06
C ASP A 7 -19.29 24.30 13.91
N LYS A 8 -19.15 23.00 14.19
CA LYS A 8 -18.07 22.45 15.02
C LYS A 8 -16.83 22.06 14.21
N ILE A 9 -16.98 21.78 12.92
CA ILE A 9 -15.87 21.37 12.06
C ILE A 9 -15.19 22.63 11.51
N ARG A 10 -13.93 22.83 11.87
CA ARG A 10 -13.14 24.02 11.54
C ARG A 10 -11.74 23.64 11.08
N THR A 11 -11.04 24.57 10.45
CA THR A 11 -9.62 24.37 10.13
C THR A 11 -8.76 24.49 11.39
N VAL A 12 -7.53 23.96 11.36
CA VAL A 12 -6.60 24.07 12.51
C VAL A 12 -6.31 25.54 12.84
N ASP A 13 -6.17 26.40 11.83
CA ASP A 13 -5.90 27.82 12.03
C ASP A 13 -7.11 28.57 12.62
N GLU A 14 -8.33 28.26 12.19
CA GLU A 14 -9.55 28.78 12.82
C GLU A 14 -9.65 28.35 14.29
N LEU A 15 -9.35 27.09 14.59
CA LEU A 15 -9.35 26.59 15.97
C LEU A 15 -8.22 27.18 16.82
N ALA A 16 -7.08 27.54 16.22
CA ALA A 16 -6.02 28.26 16.93
C ALA A 16 -6.51 29.65 17.38
N ALA A 17 -7.22 30.37 16.50
CA ALA A 17 -7.82 31.66 16.83
C ALA A 17 -8.91 31.53 17.91
N ILE A 18 -9.80 30.53 17.78
CA ILE A 18 -10.85 30.24 18.76
C ILE A 18 -10.23 29.87 20.12
N SER A 19 -9.24 28.98 20.13
CA SER A 19 -8.49 28.58 21.34
C SER A 19 -7.89 29.80 22.03
N ALA A 20 -7.17 30.65 21.30
CA ALA A 20 -6.58 31.87 21.87
C ALA A 20 -7.63 32.80 22.50
N ALA A 21 -8.77 33.02 21.84
CA ALA A 21 -9.84 33.86 22.36
C ALA A 21 -10.50 33.26 23.62
N LEU A 22 -10.73 31.95 23.64
CA LEU A 22 -11.29 31.25 24.80
C LEU A 22 -10.32 31.25 26.00
N LYS A 23 -9.01 31.09 25.75
CA LYS A 23 -7.99 31.19 26.80
C LYS A 23 -7.92 32.59 27.40
N GLN A 24 -8.10 33.65 26.60
CA GLN A 24 -8.23 35.03 27.12
C GLN A 24 -9.45 35.20 28.03
N GLN A 25 -10.50 34.39 27.85
CA GLN A 25 -11.67 34.34 28.73
C GLN A 25 -11.48 33.43 29.95
N GLY A 26 -10.27 32.87 30.15
CA GLY A 26 -9.95 31.98 31.26
C GLY A 26 -10.46 30.54 31.08
N LYS A 27 -10.85 30.14 29.87
CA LYS A 27 -11.30 28.77 29.58
C LYS A 27 -10.11 27.82 29.43
N VAL A 28 -10.25 26.62 29.99
CA VAL A 28 -9.27 25.54 29.87
C VAL A 28 -9.52 24.74 28.59
N ILE A 29 -8.52 24.71 27.71
CA ILE A 29 -8.59 24.01 26.42
C ILE A 29 -8.02 22.60 26.54
N VAL A 30 -8.86 21.62 26.21
CA VAL A 30 -8.51 20.20 26.15
C VAL A 30 -8.40 19.76 24.71
N HIS A 31 -7.35 19.01 24.38
CA HIS A 31 -7.10 18.50 23.04
C HIS A 31 -6.94 16.97 23.04
N CYS A 32 -7.70 16.28 22.21
CA CYS A 32 -7.50 14.87 21.88
C CYS A 32 -7.11 14.73 20.40
N HIS A 33 -6.24 13.77 20.07
CA HIS A 33 -5.84 13.49 18.69
C HIS A 33 -5.78 12.00 18.40
N GLY A 34 -6.19 11.60 17.19
CA GLY A 34 -6.06 10.23 16.73
C GLY A 34 -6.75 9.97 15.40
N VAL A 35 -6.74 8.70 14.99
CA VAL A 35 -7.42 8.24 13.77
C VAL A 35 -8.93 8.14 13.99
N PHE A 36 -9.37 7.63 15.15
CA PHE A 36 -10.80 7.47 15.49
C PHE A 36 -11.64 6.87 14.34
N ASP A 37 -11.17 5.73 13.81
CA ASP A 37 -11.69 5.13 12.58
C ASP A 37 -13.15 4.67 12.71
N LEU A 38 -13.41 3.73 13.62
CA LEU A 38 -14.76 3.33 14.02
C LEU A 38 -15.03 3.79 15.45
N LEU A 39 -16.09 4.57 15.64
CA LEU A 39 -16.55 4.95 16.96
C LEU A 39 -17.16 3.74 17.69
N HIS A 40 -16.84 3.65 18.98
CA HIS A 40 -17.30 2.59 19.87
C HIS A 40 -17.39 3.15 21.30
N PRO A 41 -17.99 2.42 22.27
CA PRO A 41 -18.15 2.88 23.65
C PRO A 41 -16.89 3.46 24.31
N GLY A 42 -15.72 2.87 24.04
CA GLY A 42 -14.44 3.41 24.50
C GLY A 42 -14.19 4.87 24.10
N HIS A 43 -14.44 5.26 22.84
CA HIS A 43 -14.27 6.65 22.38
C HIS A 43 -15.25 7.61 23.06
N PHE A 44 -16.52 7.21 23.21
CA PHE A 44 -17.51 8.06 23.88
C PHE A 44 -17.13 8.34 25.33
N ARG A 45 -16.64 7.33 26.04
CA ARG A 45 -16.16 7.46 27.42
C ARG A 45 -14.88 8.30 27.49
N HIS A 46 -13.91 8.04 26.62
CA HIS A 46 -12.67 8.82 26.53
C HIS A 46 -12.94 10.32 26.30
N PHE A 47 -13.77 10.68 25.33
CA PHE A 47 -14.12 12.08 25.09
C PHE A 47 -14.93 12.70 26.23
N ALA A 48 -15.84 11.95 26.84
CA ALA A 48 -16.58 12.43 28.01
C ALA A 48 -15.66 12.68 29.22
N ALA A 49 -14.68 11.81 29.44
CA ALA A 49 -13.67 11.98 30.48
C ALA A 49 -12.74 13.17 30.18
N ALA A 50 -12.23 13.28 28.95
CA ALA A 50 -11.41 14.40 28.52
C ALA A 50 -12.14 15.75 28.69
N ARG A 51 -13.42 15.81 28.29
CA ARG A 51 -14.25 17.00 28.42
C ARG A 51 -14.46 17.46 29.86
N ARG A 52 -14.37 16.57 30.85
CA ARG A 52 -14.48 16.92 32.28
C ARG A 52 -13.21 17.58 32.84
N LEU A 53 -12.07 17.44 32.16
CA LEU A 53 -10.80 17.99 32.62
C LEU A 53 -10.63 19.48 32.30
N GLY A 54 -11.50 20.04 31.44
CA GLY A 54 -11.46 21.45 31.07
C GLY A 54 -12.81 21.97 30.56
N ASP A 55 -12.79 23.16 29.98
CA ASP A 55 -14.00 23.86 29.55
C ASP A 55 -14.39 23.57 28.10
N VAL A 56 -13.41 23.29 27.24
CA VAL A 56 -13.62 23.14 25.80
C VAL A 56 -12.79 21.97 25.29
N LEU A 57 -13.44 20.98 24.66
CA LEU A 57 -12.78 19.84 24.04
C LEU A 57 -12.67 20.03 22.52
N ILE A 58 -11.42 20.13 22.05
CA ILE A 58 -11.05 20.08 20.65
C ILE A 58 -10.56 18.67 20.32
N VAL A 59 -11.10 18.06 19.26
CA VAL A 59 -10.62 16.76 18.76
C VAL A 59 -10.04 16.94 17.36
N THR A 60 -8.81 16.48 17.13
CA THR A 60 -8.22 16.49 15.78
C THR A 60 -8.00 15.10 15.21
N LEU A 61 -8.22 14.97 13.90
CA LEU A 61 -8.18 13.69 13.19
C LEU A 61 -6.93 13.56 12.33
N THR A 62 -6.27 12.40 12.39
CA THR A 62 -5.23 12.06 11.41
C THR A 62 -5.85 11.97 10.01
N ARG A 63 -5.23 12.63 9.03
CA ARG A 63 -5.62 12.61 7.62
C ARG A 63 -5.46 11.22 7.01
N ASP A 64 -6.30 10.85 6.05
CA ASP A 64 -6.34 9.48 5.48
C ASP A 64 -4.96 9.01 4.97
N GLU A 65 -4.21 9.89 4.30
CA GLU A 65 -2.86 9.62 3.77
C GLU A 65 -1.81 9.26 4.83
N PHE A 66 -2.03 9.62 6.10
CA PHE A 66 -1.10 9.34 7.20
C PHE A 66 -1.55 8.17 8.09
N VAL A 67 -2.66 7.49 7.75
CA VAL A 67 -3.15 6.35 8.53
C VAL A 67 -2.47 5.06 8.06
N ASN A 68 -1.67 4.46 8.94
CA ASN A 68 -1.03 3.17 8.67
C ASN A 68 -1.60 2.07 9.60
N LYS A 69 -2.81 1.59 9.28
CA LYS A 69 -3.53 0.57 10.06
C LYS A 69 -3.78 -0.74 9.30
N GLY A 70 -3.12 -0.92 8.16
CA GLY A 70 -3.26 -2.08 7.27
C GLY A 70 -4.21 -1.83 6.09
N PRO A 71 -4.30 -2.81 5.16
CA PRO A 71 -5.12 -2.68 3.96
C PRO A 71 -6.59 -2.39 4.27
N GLY A 72 -7.21 -1.51 3.47
CA GLY A 72 -8.62 -1.12 3.63
C GLY A 72 -8.90 -0.24 4.85
N ARG A 73 -7.86 0.37 5.46
CA ARG A 73 -7.98 1.26 6.62
C ARG A 73 -7.44 2.65 6.30
N PRO A 74 -8.09 3.75 6.77
CA PRO A 74 -9.29 3.76 7.60
C PRO A 74 -10.54 3.32 6.80
N VAL A 75 -11.53 2.76 7.49
CA VAL A 75 -12.79 2.30 6.86
C VAL A 75 -13.60 3.50 6.38
N PHE A 76 -13.59 4.58 7.16
CA PHE A 76 -14.24 5.83 6.81
C PHE A 76 -13.19 6.91 6.51
N ASN A 77 -13.41 7.63 5.42
CA ASN A 77 -12.56 8.78 5.10
C ASN A 77 -12.64 9.85 6.20
N GLN A 78 -11.63 10.71 6.23
CA GLN A 78 -11.47 11.75 7.26
C GLN A 78 -12.67 12.67 7.43
N ARG A 79 -13.44 12.92 6.37
CA ARG A 79 -14.63 13.79 6.44
C ARG A 79 -15.75 13.11 7.21
N LEU A 80 -16.05 11.85 6.89
CA LEU A 80 -17.05 11.05 7.60
C LEU A 80 -16.67 10.84 9.07
N ARG A 81 -15.37 10.63 9.35
CA ARG A 81 -14.86 10.55 10.72
C ARG A 81 -15.06 11.87 11.47
N ALA A 82 -14.79 13.01 10.82
CA ALA A 82 -15.00 14.34 11.42
C ALA A 82 -16.46 14.62 11.75
N GLU A 83 -17.38 14.32 10.83
CA GLU A 83 -18.83 14.44 11.03
C GLU A 83 -19.29 13.57 12.21
N SER A 84 -18.81 12.33 12.29
CA SER A 84 -19.16 11.39 13.35
C SER A 84 -18.74 11.89 14.74
N ILE A 85 -17.55 12.49 14.84
CA ILE A 85 -17.05 13.05 16.10
C ILE A 85 -17.73 14.36 16.45
N ALA A 86 -17.99 15.23 15.46
CA ALA A 86 -18.68 16.50 15.67
C ALA A 86 -20.11 16.30 16.21
N ALA A 87 -20.76 15.20 15.84
CA ALA A 87 -22.07 14.83 16.36
C ALA A 87 -22.07 14.50 17.87
N LEU A 88 -20.91 14.27 18.49
CA LEU A 88 -20.82 13.94 19.92
C LEU A 88 -21.04 15.17 20.79
N ALA A 89 -21.90 15.02 21.80
CA ALA A 89 -22.24 16.10 22.73
C ALA A 89 -21.04 16.56 23.58
N SER A 90 -20.08 15.66 23.86
CA SER A 90 -18.88 15.96 24.64
C SER A 90 -17.81 16.73 23.85
N VAL A 91 -17.94 16.86 22.53
CA VAL A 91 -16.94 17.48 21.65
C VAL A 91 -17.43 18.85 21.22
N ASP A 92 -16.64 19.88 21.48
CA ASP A 92 -16.98 21.26 21.13
C ASP A 92 -16.52 21.61 19.72
N TYR A 93 -15.32 21.16 19.32
CA TYR A 93 -14.76 21.42 17.99
C TYR A 93 -13.99 20.24 17.42
N VAL A 94 -13.98 20.14 16.09
CA VAL A 94 -13.25 19.10 15.33
C VAL A 94 -12.43 19.73 14.20
N ALA A 95 -11.20 19.25 14.00
CA ALA A 95 -10.39 19.61 12.83
C ALA A 95 -9.67 18.41 12.22
N ILE A 96 -9.41 18.45 10.92
CA ILE A 96 -8.54 17.49 10.24
C ILE A 96 -7.10 17.98 10.36
N ASN A 97 -6.22 17.14 10.89
CA ASN A 97 -4.80 17.43 11.00
C ASN A 97 -4.14 17.48 9.62
N GLU A 98 -3.21 18.40 9.44
CA GLU A 98 -2.46 18.57 8.18
C GLU A 98 -1.14 17.81 8.17
N TRP A 99 -0.71 17.28 9.33
CA TRP A 99 0.58 16.65 9.51
C TRP A 99 0.46 15.16 9.89
N PRO A 100 1.56 14.37 9.77
CA PRO A 100 1.57 12.96 10.19
C PRO A 100 1.41 12.75 11.70
N THR A 101 1.69 13.77 12.53
CA THR A 101 1.62 13.72 14.00
C THR A 101 0.89 14.94 14.54
N ALA A 102 0.50 14.92 15.82
CA ALA A 102 -0.20 16.05 16.45
C ALA A 102 0.72 17.24 16.80
N VAL A 103 2.05 17.10 16.72
CA VAL A 103 3.03 18.07 17.21
C VAL A 103 2.76 19.49 16.72
N ASN A 104 2.63 19.67 15.40
CA ASN A 104 2.34 20.99 14.81
C ASN A 104 0.96 21.53 15.22
N THR A 105 -0.05 20.66 15.32
CA THR A 105 -1.37 21.04 15.82
C THR A 105 -1.31 21.51 17.26
N ILE A 106 -0.53 20.84 18.12
CA ILE A 106 -0.35 21.22 19.53
C ILE A 106 0.29 22.62 19.61
N HIS A 107 1.31 22.89 18.80
CA HIS A 107 1.94 24.22 18.73
C HIS A 107 0.98 25.32 18.28
N ARG A 108 0.06 25.01 17.35
CA ARG A 108 -0.96 25.94 16.86
C ARG A 108 -2.06 26.18 17.90
N LEU A 109 -2.64 25.12 18.45
CA LEU A 109 -3.78 25.20 19.37
C LEU A 109 -3.39 25.65 20.77
N ARG A 110 -2.14 25.39 21.19
CA ARG A 110 -1.61 25.66 22.53
C ARG A 110 -2.55 25.17 23.66
N PRO A 111 -2.94 23.88 23.66
CA PRO A 111 -3.89 23.36 24.63
C PRO A 111 -3.30 23.40 26.06
N ASP A 112 -4.17 23.53 27.05
CA ASP A 112 -3.76 23.42 28.46
C ASP A 112 -3.60 21.95 28.86
N LEU A 113 -4.41 21.08 28.24
CA LEU A 113 -4.37 19.63 28.42
C LEU A 113 -4.35 18.93 27.08
N TYR A 114 -3.36 18.06 26.87
CA TYR A 114 -3.38 17.08 25.79
C TYR A 114 -3.73 15.72 26.37
N VAL A 115 -4.86 15.14 25.95
CA VAL A 115 -5.45 13.96 26.60
C VAL A 115 -5.33 12.75 25.69
N LYS A 116 -4.84 11.64 26.26
CA LYS A 116 -4.70 10.33 25.59
C LYS A 116 -5.42 9.23 26.38
N GLY A 117 -5.69 8.11 25.70
CA GLY A 117 -6.22 6.91 26.34
C GLY A 117 -5.20 6.27 27.30
N SER A 118 -5.67 5.50 28.28
CA SER A 118 -4.83 4.81 29.28
C SER A 118 -3.84 3.82 28.67
N GLU A 119 -4.11 3.31 27.46
CA GLU A 119 -3.19 2.44 26.70
C GLU A 119 -1.86 3.13 26.38
N TYR A 120 -1.83 4.46 26.38
CA TYR A 120 -0.62 5.26 26.15
C TYR A 120 0.14 5.60 27.44
N ALA A 121 -0.36 5.22 28.61
CA ALA A 121 0.33 5.44 29.88
C ALA A 121 1.54 4.50 30.05
N GLN A 122 1.54 3.35 29.39
CA GLN A 122 2.65 2.39 29.39
C GLN A 122 3.69 2.76 28.33
N ARG A 123 4.55 3.74 28.69
CA ARG A 123 5.57 4.38 27.84
C ARG A 123 6.50 3.42 27.07
N GLU A 124 6.71 2.23 27.61
CA GLU A 124 7.62 1.21 27.08
C GLU A 124 7.03 0.40 25.90
N GLN A 125 5.71 0.50 25.66
CA GLN A 125 5.01 -0.24 24.61
C GLN A 125 4.73 0.58 23.34
N ASP A 126 5.02 1.88 23.33
CA ASP A 126 4.93 2.69 22.11
C ASP A 126 6.16 2.46 21.20
N LEU A 127 6.01 1.51 20.29
CA LEU A 127 7.00 1.18 19.25
C LEU A 127 7.33 2.37 18.33
N THR A 128 6.51 3.43 18.31
CA THR A 128 6.71 4.57 17.41
C THR A 128 7.53 5.70 18.03
N GLY A 129 7.62 5.76 19.36
CA GLY A 129 8.28 6.85 20.09
C GLY A 129 7.63 8.23 19.92
N LYS A 130 6.52 8.34 19.17
CA LYS A 130 5.89 9.62 18.82
C LYS A 130 5.22 10.29 20.01
N ILE A 131 4.90 9.53 21.05
CA ILE A 131 4.34 10.09 22.27
C ILE A 131 5.31 11.04 22.97
N TYR A 132 6.61 10.82 22.87
CA TYR A 132 7.64 11.71 23.44
C TYR A 132 7.64 13.07 22.74
N ASP A 133 7.51 13.08 21.42
CA ASP A 133 7.43 14.31 20.64
C ASP A 133 6.15 15.10 20.99
N GLU A 134 5.02 14.42 21.15
CA GLU A 134 3.75 15.04 21.53
C GLU A 134 3.76 15.57 22.98
N GLU A 135 4.38 14.85 23.92
CA GLU A 135 4.58 15.28 25.32
C GLU A 135 5.46 16.54 25.36
N GLN A 136 6.59 16.53 24.68
CA GLN A 136 7.47 17.70 24.59
C GLN A 136 6.77 18.89 23.93
N ALA A 137 5.96 18.66 22.89
CA ALA A 137 5.22 19.70 22.21
C ALA A 137 4.21 20.38 23.14
N VAL A 138 3.48 19.61 23.96
CA VAL A 138 2.48 20.18 24.89
C VAL A 138 3.14 20.93 26.04
N GLU A 139 4.27 20.46 26.56
CA GLU A 139 5.03 21.16 27.60
C GLU A 139 5.59 22.49 27.08
N THR A 140 6.09 22.52 25.85
CA THR A 140 6.65 23.73 25.22
C THR A 140 5.61 24.85 25.06
N VAL A 141 4.33 24.50 24.91
CA VAL A 141 3.24 25.49 24.84
C VAL A 141 2.66 25.86 26.20
N GLY A 142 3.17 25.27 27.29
CA GLY A 142 2.75 25.48 28.67
C GLY A 142 1.56 24.63 29.11
N GLY A 143 1.18 23.62 28.32
CA GLY A 143 0.18 22.62 28.70
C GLY A 143 0.80 21.41 29.38
N ARG A 144 -0.02 20.39 29.65
CA ARG A 144 0.43 19.10 30.18
C ARG A 144 -0.29 17.92 29.54
N LEU A 145 0.39 16.78 29.50
CA LEU A 145 -0.21 15.50 29.11
C LEU A 145 -1.11 14.95 30.23
N ALA A 146 -2.26 14.40 29.88
CA ALA A 146 -3.16 13.73 30.80
C ALA A 146 -3.71 12.43 30.16
N PHE A 147 -4.11 11.49 31.01
CA PHE A 147 -4.64 10.19 30.60
C PHE A 147 -6.04 9.97 31.17
N THR A 148 -6.88 9.24 30.44
CA THR A 148 -8.22 8.82 30.90
C THR A 148 -8.20 7.36 31.35
N ASP A 149 -8.74 7.05 32.53
CA ASP A 149 -8.76 5.70 33.12
C ASP A 149 -9.89 4.78 32.63
N ASP A 150 -10.53 5.11 31.51
CA ASP A 150 -11.66 4.36 30.98
C ASP A 150 -11.22 3.13 30.16
N ILE A 151 -12.11 2.14 30.06
CA ILE A 151 -11.89 0.93 29.26
C ILE A 151 -11.66 1.33 27.80
N THR A 152 -10.46 1.06 27.30
CA THR A 152 -10.10 1.32 25.91
C THR A 152 -10.27 0.04 25.09
N PHE A 153 -11.10 0.15 24.06
CA PHE A 153 -11.15 -0.81 22.97
C PHE A 153 -10.39 -0.17 21.80
N SER A 154 -9.57 -0.93 21.08
CA SER A 154 -9.07 -0.44 19.79
C SER A 154 -10.07 -0.76 18.70
N SER A 155 -10.43 0.21 17.83
CA SER A 155 -11.24 -0.07 16.63
C SER A 155 -10.65 -1.23 15.81
N THR A 156 -9.32 -1.41 15.82
CA THR A 156 -8.66 -2.52 15.13
C THR A 156 -8.94 -3.86 15.78
N GLN A 157 -8.97 -3.94 17.12
CA GLN A 157 -9.35 -5.17 17.83
C GLN A 157 -10.82 -5.50 17.62
N LEU A 158 -11.71 -4.51 17.69
CA LEU A 158 -13.13 -4.74 17.45
C LEU A 158 -13.40 -5.21 16.01
N LEU A 159 -12.71 -4.62 15.03
CA LEU A 159 -12.78 -5.08 13.65
C LEU A 159 -12.27 -6.51 13.51
N ASN A 160 -11.05 -6.80 13.96
CA ASN A 160 -10.48 -8.13 13.83
C ASN A 160 -11.26 -9.22 14.60
N ASN A 161 -12.00 -8.86 15.65
CA ASN A 161 -12.72 -9.83 16.47
C ASN A 161 -14.19 -10.01 16.08
N TYR A 162 -14.81 -9.03 15.41
CA TYR A 162 -16.27 -9.02 15.18
C TYR A 162 -16.68 -8.71 13.73
N PHE A 163 -15.75 -8.26 12.90
CA PHE A 163 -15.96 -8.10 11.48
C PHE A 163 -15.03 -9.09 10.78
N ASP A 164 -15.59 -10.13 10.17
CA ASP A 164 -14.82 -11.17 9.48
C ASP A 164 -14.06 -10.55 8.29
N VAL A 165 -12.87 -9.99 8.56
CA VAL A 165 -11.95 -9.50 7.52
C VAL A 165 -11.28 -10.69 6.83
N PHE A 166 -11.18 -11.81 7.52
CA PHE A 166 -10.53 -13.03 7.05
C PHE A 166 -11.52 -14.18 7.04
N SER A 167 -11.27 -15.19 6.20
CA SER A 167 -12.03 -16.44 6.26
C SER A 167 -11.72 -17.17 7.58
N ALA A 168 -12.62 -18.05 8.01
CA ALA A 168 -12.44 -18.83 9.23
C ALA A 168 -11.12 -19.64 9.20
N GLU A 169 -10.72 -20.12 8.02
CA GLU A 169 -9.47 -20.84 7.80
C GLU A 169 -8.24 -19.94 7.99
N ALA A 170 -8.27 -18.73 7.42
CA ALA A 170 -7.19 -17.75 7.57
C ALA A 170 -7.05 -17.30 9.04
N ASP A 171 -8.16 -17.07 9.74
CA ASP A 171 -8.15 -16.73 11.15
C ASP A 171 -7.66 -17.88 12.05
N ALA A 172 -8.00 -19.13 11.73
CA ALA A 172 -7.48 -20.29 12.43
C ALA A 172 -5.95 -20.40 12.24
N PHE A 173 -5.47 -20.23 11.01
CA PHE A 173 -4.05 -20.20 10.69
C PHE A 173 -3.32 -19.08 11.45
N LEU A 174 -3.84 -17.85 11.44
CA LEU A 174 -3.21 -16.72 12.11
C LEU A 174 -3.15 -16.90 13.62
N ARG A 175 -4.18 -17.52 14.23
CA ARG A 175 -4.18 -17.86 15.66
C ARG A 175 -3.10 -18.87 16.01
N ASP A 176 -3.01 -19.96 15.26
CA ASP A 176 -1.95 -20.96 15.43
C ASP A 176 -0.55 -20.37 15.18
N PHE A 177 -0.40 -19.57 14.13
CA PHE A 177 0.86 -18.92 13.79
C PHE A 177 1.37 -18.02 14.91
N ARG A 178 0.50 -17.22 15.54
CA ARG A 178 0.86 -16.35 16.68
C ARG A 178 1.24 -17.12 17.94
N GLN A 179 0.77 -18.36 18.09
CA GLN A 179 1.20 -19.24 19.19
C GLN A 179 2.60 -19.80 18.94
N ARG A 180 2.98 -20.01 17.67
CA ARG A 180 4.29 -20.56 17.28
C ARG A 180 5.38 -19.51 17.15
N TYR A 181 5.05 -18.28 16.74
CA TYR A 181 6.03 -17.24 16.47
C TYR A 181 5.63 -15.92 17.13
N SER A 182 6.59 -15.32 17.84
CA SER A 182 6.48 -13.94 18.29
C SER A 182 6.76 -12.96 17.16
N ALA A 183 6.27 -11.73 17.28
CA ALA A 183 6.56 -10.67 16.31
C ALA A 183 8.07 -10.44 16.13
N GLY A 184 8.84 -10.50 17.22
CA GLY A 184 10.30 -10.38 17.19
C GLY A 184 10.96 -11.49 16.37
N GLN A 185 10.51 -12.74 16.52
CA GLN A 185 11.03 -13.86 15.72
C GLN A 185 10.74 -13.67 14.22
N VAL A 186 9.52 -13.23 13.87
CA VAL A 186 9.16 -12.95 12.47
C VAL A 186 10.03 -11.83 11.89
N ILE A 187 10.27 -10.77 12.66
CA ILE A 187 11.15 -9.67 12.24
C ILE A 187 12.58 -10.17 12.02
N GLU A 188 13.12 -11.00 12.91
CA GLU A 188 14.47 -11.56 12.72
C GLU A 188 14.54 -12.52 11.53
N MET A 189 13.49 -13.30 11.25
CA MET A 189 13.42 -14.10 10.02
C MET A 189 13.45 -13.24 8.76
N LEU A 190 12.74 -12.10 8.75
CA LEU A 190 12.78 -11.17 7.63
C LEU A 190 14.15 -10.50 7.47
N LYS A 191 14.79 -10.12 8.58
CA LYS A 191 16.16 -9.56 8.57
C LYS A 191 17.18 -10.59 8.08
N ALA A 192 16.99 -11.86 8.37
CA ALA A 192 17.88 -12.93 7.89
C ALA A 192 17.90 -13.07 6.35
N LEU A 193 16.96 -12.44 5.63
CA LEU A 193 16.94 -12.39 4.16
C LEU A 193 17.90 -11.33 3.59
N GLN A 194 18.30 -10.34 4.39
CA GLN A 194 19.16 -9.22 3.96
C GLN A 194 20.43 -9.59 3.17
N PRO A 195 21.22 -10.61 3.58
CA PRO A 195 22.45 -10.94 2.90
C PRO A 195 22.25 -11.74 1.60
N LEU A 196 21.04 -12.20 1.29
CA LEU A 196 20.79 -12.99 0.08
C LEU A 196 21.00 -12.14 -1.17
N ARG A 197 21.67 -12.73 -2.16
CA ARG A 197 21.80 -12.16 -3.49
C ARG A 197 20.66 -12.66 -4.35
N VAL A 198 19.85 -11.75 -4.88
CA VAL A 198 18.64 -12.11 -5.63
C VAL A 198 18.71 -11.65 -7.07
N LEU A 199 18.53 -12.58 -8.01
CA LEU A 199 18.37 -12.30 -9.43
C LEU A 199 16.88 -12.28 -9.78
N VAL A 200 16.36 -11.15 -10.25
CA VAL A 200 15.00 -10.99 -10.77
C VAL A 200 15.05 -11.00 -12.29
N ILE A 201 14.27 -11.88 -12.91
CA ILE A 201 14.17 -12.03 -14.36
C ILE A 201 12.71 -11.86 -14.77
N GLY A 202 12.42 -10.95 -15.69
CA GLY A 202 11.06 -10.82 -16.21
C GLY A 202 10.84 -9.58 -17.05
N ASP A 203 9.61 -9.45 -17.58
CA ASP A 203 9.24 -8.35 -18.46
C ASP A 203 9.19 -7.00 -17.71
N ALA A 204 9.74 -5.94 -18.29
CA ALA A 204 9.55 -4.58 -17.81
C ALA A 204 8.20 -4.07 -18.32
N ILE A 205 7.35 -3.61 -17.41
CA ILE A 205 6.03 -3.10 -17.74
C ILE A 205 5.88 -1.71 -17.16
N ILE A 206 5.45 -0.76 -17.98
CA ILE A 206 5.07 0.58 -17.54
C ILE A 206 3.56 0.59 -17.36
N ASP A 207 3.11 0.80 -16.13
CA ASP A 207 1.69 0.91 -15.82
C ASP A 207 1.30 2.40 -15.83
N GLU A 208 0.46 2.79 -16.79
CA GLU A 208 -0.06 4.16 -16.90
C GLU A 208 -1.53 4.20 -16.48
N TYR A 209 -1.89 5.15 -15.64
CA TYR A 209 -3.25 5.38 -15.17
C TYR A 209 -3.71 6.76 -15.63
N HIS A 210 -4.62 6.79 -16.60
CA HIS A 210 -5.23 8.01 -17.11
C HIS A 210 -6.59 8.19 -16.45
N TYR A 211 -6.66 9.15 -15.53
CA TYR A 211 -7.90 9.44 -14.81
C TYR A 211 -8.80 10.28 -15.68
N CYS A 212 -9.99 9.75 -15.95
CA CYS A 212 -10.94 10.31 -16.89
C CYS A 212 -12.31 10.41 -16.25
N LYS A 213 -13.03 11.51 -16.53
CA LYS A 213 -14.44 11.66 -16.14
C LYS A 213 -15.33 11.41 -17.35
N ALA A 214 -16.23 10.43 -17.26
CA ALA A 214 -17.26 10.20 -18.26
C ALA A 214 -18.16 11.44 -18.41
N VAL A 215 -18.34 11.94 -19.63
CA VAL A 215 -19.15 13.13 -19.93
C VAL A 215 -20.52 12.73 -20.51
N GLY A 216 -20.56 11.70 -21.34
CA GLY A 216 -21.78 11.23 -21.98
C GLY A 216 -21.51 10.51 -23.30
N LYS A 217 -22.56 10.23 -24.07
CA LYS A 217 -22.45 9.54 -25.36
C LYS A 217 -21.84 10.45 -26.43
N ALA A 218 -20.97 9.91 -27.27
CA ALA A 218 -20.43 10.60 -28.43
C ALA A 218 -21.53 10.91 -29.46
N SER A 219 -21.46 12.07 -30.11
CA SER A 219 -22.48 12.51 -31.08
C SER A 219 -22.42 11.74 -32.41
N LYS A 220 -21.28 11.13 -32.74
CA LYS A 220 -21.02 10.46 -34.04
C LYS A 220 -20.84 8.94 -33.94
N SER A 221 -20.93 8.36 -32.75
CA SER A 221 -20.71 6.93 -32.52
C SER A 221 -21.45 6.46 -31.27
N ALA A 222 -21.66 5.14 -31.14
CA ALA A 222 -22.23 4.54 -29.94
C ALA A 222 -21.17 4.33 -28.83
N THR A 223 -20.26 5.28 -28.66
CA THR A 223 -19.17 5.21 -27.68
C THR A 223 -19.35 6.24 -26.58
N LEU A 224 -18.72 6.00 -25.44
CA LEU A 224 -18.67 6.95 -24.32
C LEU A 224 -17.55 7.98 -24.57
N THR A 225 -17.86 9.26 -24.39
CA THR A 225 -16.89 10.34 -24.36
C THR A 225 -16.45 10.58 -22.92
N SER A 226 -15.14 10.53 -22.69
CA SER A 226 -14.53 10.83 -21.41
C SER A 226 -13.56 12.00 -21.54
N ARG A 227 -13.53 12.87 -20.52
CA ARG A 227 -12.59 13.98 -20.42
C ARG A 227 -11.41 13.55 -19.56
N PHE A 228 -10.19 13.67 -20.08
CA PHE A 228 -8.95 13.47 -19.34
C PHE A 228 -8.81 14.49 -18.22
N LEU A 229 -8.26 14.06 -17.08
CA LEU A 229 -8.01 14.89 -15.91
C LEU A 229 -6.51 15.00 -15.63
N TYR A 230 -5.88 13.87 -15.32
CA TYR A 230 -4.46 13.74 -15.03
C TYR A 230 -4.02 12.29 -15.24
N GLU A 231 -2.71 12.06 -15.24
CA GLU A 231 -2.13 10.73 -15.38
C GLU A 231 -1.07 10.46 -14.32
N GLU A 232 -0.90 9.18 -14.00
CA GLU A 232 0.15 8.66 -13.13
C GLU A 232 0.83 7.48 -13.83
N THR A 233 2.15 7.42 -13.74
CA THR A 233 2.97 6.37 -14.38
C THR A 233 3.78 5.64 -13.33
N TYR A 234 3.77 4.31 -13.39
CA TYR A 234 4.45 3.45 -12.42
C TYR A 234 5.33 2.40 -13.10
N ALA A 235 6.43 2.07 -12.43
CA ALA A 235 7.29 0.95 -12.78
C ALA A 235 6.63 -0.36 -12.31
N GLY A 236 6.02 -1.09 -13.25
CA GLY A 236 5.32 -2.35 -13.03
C GLY A 236 6.13 -3.58 -13.45
N GLY A 237 5.48 -4.73 -13.51
CA GLY A 237 6.11 -5.98 -13.92
C GLY A 237 7.28 -6.39 -13.03
N SER A 238 8.37 -6.86 -13.64
CA SER A 238 9.61 -7.22 -12.94
C SER A 238 10.26 -6.04 -12.20
N LEU A 239 10.02 -4.79 -12.64
CA LEU A 239 10.56 -3.58 -12.00
C LEU A 239 10.01 -3.42 -10.59
N ALA A 240 8.68 -3.59 -10.42
CA ALA A 240 8.03 -3.54 -9.13
C ALA A 240 8.53 -4.66 -8.20
N VAL A 241 8.69 -5.87 -8.75
CA VAL A 241 9.19 -7.02 -7.99
C VAL A 241 10.62 -6.77 -7.50
N ALA A 242 11.52 -6.28 -8.36
CA ALA A 242 12.88 -5.93 -7.95
C ALA A 242 12.89 -4.89 -6.82
N ASN A 243 12.04 -3.87 -6.88
CA ASN A 243 11.90 -2.85 -5.82
C ASN A 243 11.34 -3.40 -4.50
N HIS A 244 10.40 -4.36 -4.56
CA HIS A 244 9.92 -5.04 -3.36
C HIS A 244 11.00 -5.90 -2.72
N VAL A 245 11.70 -6.70 -3.52
CA VAL A 245 12.82 -7.55 -3.06
C VAL A 245 13.94 -6.71 -2.45
N ALA A 246 14.27 -5.57 -3.08
CA ALA A 246 15.24 -4.61 -2.57
C ALA A 246 14.83 -3.94 -1.26
N GLY A 247 13.58 -4.08 -0.81
CA GLY A 247 13.15 -3.72 0.55
C GLY A 247 13.63 -4.70 1.62
N PHE A 248 13.97 -5.94 1.23
CA PHE A 248 14.41 -7.00 2.12
C PHE A 248 15.88 -7.37 1.93
N CYS A 249 16.40 -7.36 0.70
CA CYS A 249 17.74 -7.84 0.35
C CYS A 249 18.67 -6.69 -0.05
N HIS A 250 19.96 -6.80 0.24
CA HIS A 250 20.95 -5.76 -0.07
C HIS A 250 21.52 -5.84 -1.50
N ASP A 251 21.48 -7.01 -2.15
CA ASP A 251 22.02 -7.21 -3.50
C ASP A 251 20.92 -7.78 -4.41
N VAL A 252 20.33 -6.91 -5.23
CA VAL A 252 19.30 -7.29 -6.20
C VAL A 252 19.79 -6.97 -7.60
N HIS A 253 19.80 -7.98 -8.47
CA HIS A 253 20.08 -7.81 -9.89
C HIS A 253 18.79 -8.04 -10.68
N LEU A 254 18.40 -7.07 -11.48
CA LEU A 254 17.27 -7.15 -12.38
C LEU A 254 17.76 -7.35 -13.82
N VAL A 255 17.32 -8.43 -14.47
CA VAL A 255 17.51 -8.66 -15.90
C VAL A 255 16.14 -8.54 -16.57
N THR A 256 16.00 -7.60 -17.48
CA THR A 256 14.72 -7.30 -18.14
C THR A 256 14.89 -6.78 -19.56
N VAL A 257 13.77 -6.61 -20.27
CA VAL A 257 13.71 -6.18 -21.67
C VAL A 257 13.11 -4.79 -21.77
N LEU A 258 13.76 -3.91 -22.52
CA LEU A 258 13.23 -2.62 -22.94
C LEU A 258 13.04 -2.59 -24.46
N GLY A 259 12.12 -1.76 -24.95
CA GLY A 259 12.03 -1.45 -26.37
C GLY A 259 12.93 -0.30 -26.77
N ALA A 260 13.45 -0.30 -28.00
CA ALA A 260 14.22 0.83 -28.51
C ALA A 260 13.32 2.06 -28.75
N PRO A 261 12.13 1.96 -29.37
CA PRO A 261 11.13 3.03 -29.34
C PRO A 261 10.55 3.15 -27.94
N ASN A 262 10.43 4.37 -27.39
CA ASN A 262 9.86 4.59 -26.06
C ASN A 262 10.45 3.63 -25.00
N SER A 263 11.76 3.69 -24.76
CA SER A 263 12.43 2.74 -23.86
C SER A 263 12.02 2.89 -22.39
N TYR A 264 11.61 4.09 -21.98
CA TYR A 264 11.41 4.48 -20.58
C TYR A 264 12.66 4.27 -19.71
N GLU A 265 13.86 4.14 -20.30
CA GLU A 265 15.07 3.78 -19.53
C GLU A 265 15.38 4.79 -18.41
N GLU A 266 15.35 6.09 -18.71
CA GLU A 266 15.58 7.14 -17.72
C GLU A 266 14.55 7.10 -16.59
N PHE A 267 13.27 6.94 -16.94
CA PHE A 267 12.18 6.76 -15.98
C PHE A 267 12.44 5.55 -15.08
N ILE A 268 12.76 4.40 -15.66
CA ILE A 268 12.99 3.15 -14.93
C ILE A 268 14.17 3.32 -13.98
N ARG A 269 15.31 3.82 -14.45
CA ARG A 269 16.49 4.05 -13.61
C ARG A 269 16.20 5.01 -12.45
N GLY A 270 15.37 6.02 -12.65
CA GLY A 270 14.93 6.94 -11.59
C GLY A 270 13.98 6.33 -10.55
N HIS A 271 13.29 5.23 -10.89
CA HIS A 271 12.30 4.57 -10.01
C HIS A 271 12.81 3.27 -9.37
N LEU A 272 13.97 2.76 -9.79
CA LEU A 272 14.61 1.62 -9.14
C LEU A 272 15.28 2.06 -7.83
N LYS A 273 15.21 1.20 -6.81
CA LYS A 273 15.92 1.44 -5.55
C LYS A 273 17.44 1.41 -5.75
N PRO A 274 18.23 2.12 -4.91
CA PRO A 274 19.68 2.23 -5.09
C PRO A 274 20.45 0.90 -5.06
N ASN A 275 19.88 -0.12 -4.42
CA ASN A 275 20.44 -1.47 -4.30
C ASN A 275 19.93 -2.44 -5.38
N VAL A 276 19.27 -1.94 -6.43
CA VAL A 276 18.92 -2.72 -7.62
C VAL A 276 19.89 -2.37 -8.75
N THR A 277 20.71 -3.34 -9.15
CA THR A 277 21.51 -3.26 -10.38
C THR A 277 20.66 -3.78 -11.54
N ALA A 278 20.51 -3.03 -12.63
CA ALA A 278 19.69 -3.43 -13.76
C ALA A 278 20.50 -3.67 -15.04
N HIS A 279 20.24 -4.80 -15.69
CA HIS A 279 20.73 -5.16 -17.01
C HIS A 279 19.55 -5.17 -18.00
N PHE A 280 19.64 -4.33 -19.02
CA PHE A 280 18.58 -4.14 -20.01
C PHE A 280 18.97 -4.78 -21.35
N ILE A 281 18.15 -5.72 -21.81
CA ILE A 281 18.16 -6.21 -23.18
C ILE A 281 17.24 -5.30 -24.00
N VAL A 282 17.76 -4.66 -25.04
CA VAL A 282 16.98 -3.72 -25.86
C VAL A 282 16.52 -4.40 -27.14
N ARG A 283 15.21 -4.47 -27.36
CA ARG A 283 14.61 -4.98 -28.60
C ARG A 283 14.26 -3.84 -29.55
N ASP A 284 14.67 -3.97 -30.80
CA ASP A 284 14.52 -2.89 -31.79
C ASP A 284 13.16 -2.89 -32.50
N ASP A 285 12.41 -3.98 -32.37
CA ASP A 285 11.18 -4.29 -33.10
C ASP A 285 9.89 -3.93 -32.32
N ALA A 286 10.00 -3.33 -31.13
CA ALA A 286 8.85 -3.04 -30.28
C ALA A 286 9.18 -1.97 -29.23
N PRO A 287 8.17 -1.21 -28.74
CA PRO A 287 8.36 -0.35 -27.57
C PRO A 287 8.46 -1.14 -26.26
N THR A 288 8.93 -0.50 -25.18
CA THR A 288 8.77 -1.06 -23.82
C THR A 288 7.28 -1.28 -23.56
N ILE A 289 6.94 -2.37 -22.88
CA ILE A 289 5.54 -2.75 -22.66
C ILE A 289 4.85 -1.66 -21.83
N VAL A 290 3.79 -1.08 -22.36
CA VAL A 290 2.95 -0.10 -21.63
C VAL A 290 1.55 -0.67 -21.48
N LYS A 291 1.05 -0.73 -20.24
CA LYS A 291 -0.35 -1.05 -19.92
C LYS A 291 -1.05 0.22 -19.45
N ARG A 292 -1.77 0.87 -20.35
CA ARG A 292 -2.47 2.12 -20.11
C ARG A 292 -3.91 1.88 -19.71
N ARG A 293 -4.29 2.30 -18.51
CA ARG A 293 -5.62 2.08 -17.91
C ARG A 293 -6.37 3.39 -17.80
N PHE A 294 -7.60 3.41 -18.25
CA PHE A 294 -8.48 4.57 -18.12
C PHE A 294 -9.40 4.36 -16.92
N VAL A 295 -9.33 5.25 -15.94
CA VAL A 295 -9.96 5.06 -14.61
C VAL A 295 -10.89 6.22 -14.30
N ASP A 296 -12.09 5.91 -13.78
CA ASP A 296 -12.95 6.92 -13.17
C ASP A 296 -12.46 7.21 -11.73
N PRO A 297 -12.04 8.44 -11.40
CA PRO A 297 -11.44 8.75 -10.10
C PRO A 297 -12.45 8.77 -8.94
N PHE A 298 -13.76 8.86 -9.22
CA PHE A 298 -14.79 8.89 -8.18
C PHE A 298 -15.20 7.48 -7.77
N LEU A 299 -15.41 6.59 -8.75
CA LEU A 299 -15.75 5.19 -8.50
C LEU A 299 -14.52 4.29 -8.34
N ILE A 300 -13.32 4.78 -8.69
CA ILE A 300 -12.05 4.03 -8.72
C ILE A 300 -12.19 2.75 -9.57
N SER A 301 -13.00 2.83 -10.63
CA SER A 301 -13.29 1.71 -11.52
C SER A 301 -12.51 1.86 -12.83
N LYS A 302 -11.83 0.80 -13.25
CA LYS A 302 -11.18 0.70 -14.57
C LYS A 302 -12.26 0.62 -15.65
N MET A 303 -12.25 1.57 -16.58
CA MET A 303 -13.19 1.64 -17.70
C MET A 303 -12.76 0.69 -18.83
N PHE A 304 -11.52 0.82 -19.26
CA PHE A 304 -10.86 -0.03 -20.25
C PHE A 304 -9.33 0.18 -20.17
N GLU A 305 -8.58 -0.67 -20.85
CA GLU A 305 -7.13 -0.54 -20.96
C GLU A 305 -6.65 -0.75 -22.40
N VAL A 306 -5.49 -0.18 -22.72
CA VAL A 306 -4.79 -0.31 -23.99
C VAL A 306 -3.37 -0.78 -23.69
N CYS A 307 -2.97 -1.89 -24.31
CA CYS A 307 -1.63 -2.45 -24.17
C CYS A 307 -0.80 -2.12 -25.41
N TYR A 308 0.38 -1.52 -25.21
CA TYR A 308 1.36 -1.27 -26.26
C TYR A 308 2.52 -2.25 -26.07
N LEU A 309 2.58 -3.28 -26.92
CA LEU A 309 3.61 -4.32 -26.87
C LEU A 309 3.71 -5.07 -28.20
N ASN A 310 4.72 -5.92 -28.31
CA ASN A 310 4.86 -6.92 -29.36
C ASN A 310 4.71 -8.31 -28.74
N GLU A 311 3.81 -9.13 -29.29
CA GLU A 311 3.47 -10.46 -28.77
C GLU A 311 4.48 -11.54 -29.20
N SER A 312 5.45 -11.19 -30.04
CA SER A 312 6.50 -12.11 -30.50
C SER A 312 7.63 -12.22 -29.48
N TYR A 313 8.25 -13.39 -29.45
CA TYR A 313 9.53 -13.57 -28.75
C TYR A 313 10.57 -12.52 -29.19
N LEU A 314 11.56 -12.27 -28.33
CA LEU A 314 12.71 -11.44 -28.67
C LEU A 314 13.35 -11.90 -29.99
N PRO A 315 13.86 -10.97 -30.82
CA PRO A 315 14.65 -11.33 -31.99
C PRO A 315 15.90 -12.14 -31.59
N ALA A 316 16.42 -12.94 -32.52
CA ALA A 316 17.46 -13.93 -32.23
C ALA A 316 18.75 -13.34 -31.60
N ALA A 317 19.14 -12.13 -32.00
CA ALA A 317 20.30 -11.43 -31.42
C ALA A 317 20.05 -11.12 -29.93
N GLN A 318 18.93 -10.48 -29.61
CA GLN A 318 18.54 -10.16 -28.24
C GLN A 318 18.31 -11.41 -27.38
N GLN A 319 17.77 -12.50 -27.94
CA GLN A 319 17.69 -13.78 -27.21
C GLN A 319 19.08 -14.34 -26.87
N SER A 320 20.02 -14.27 -27.82
CA SER A 320 21.40 -14.71 -27.59
C SER A 320 22.08 -13.85 -26.51
N ASP A 321 21.87 -12.54 -26.54
CA ASP A 321 22.42 -11.61 -25.54
C ASP A 321 21.84 -11.89 -24.15
N LEU A 322 20.51 -12.08 -24.06
CA LEU A 322 19.83 -12.45 -22.82
C LEU A 322 20.40 -13.75 -22.24
N ARG A 323 20.47 -14.81 -23.05
CA ARG A 323 20.99 -16.11 -22.59
C ARG A 323 22.46 -16.04 -22.21
N GLY A 324 23.28 -15.33 -22.99
CA GLY A 324 24.70 -15.14 -22.71
C GLY A 324 24.93 -14.45 -21.37
N HIS A 325 24.16 -13.39 -21.10
CA HIS A 325 24.21 -12.71 -19.81
C HIS A 325 23.75 -13.61 -18.66
N LEU A 326 22.59 -14.24 -18.78
CA LEU A 326 22.05 -15.14 -17.74
C LEU A 326 23.02 -16.28 -17.43
N GLN A 327 23.61 -16.91 -18.45
CA GLN A 327 24.57 -18.00 -18.28
C GLN A 327 25.82 -17.56 -17.51
N ALA A 328 26.23 -16.29 -17.66
CA ALA A 328 27.40 -15.76 -16.96
C ALA A 328 27.14 -15.46 -15.48
N VAL A 329 25.90 -15.11 -15.09
CA VAL A 329 25.63 -14.53 -13.77
C VAL A 329 24.77 -15.40 -12.86
N ILE A 330 23.91 -16.28 -13.40
CA ILE A 330 22.83 -16.93 -12.62
C ILE A 330 23.34 -17.80 -11.45
N ALA A 331 24.51 -18.42 -11.59
CA ALA A 331 25.09 -19.31 -10.58
C ALA A 331 25.62 -18.56 -9.34
N ASP A 332 25.75 -17.24 -9.42
CA ASP A 332 26.28 -16.37 -8.37
C ASP A 332 25.20 -15.90 -7.37
N TYR A 333 23.92 -16.14 -7.70
CA TYR A 333 22.77 -15.71 -6.89
C TYR A 333 22.22 -16.86 -6.05
N ASP A 334 21.80 -16.52 -4.83
CA ASP A 334 21.21 -17.48 -3.90
C ASP A 334 19.77 -17.83 -4.30
N VAL A 335 19.05 -16.83 -4.82
CA VAL A 335 17.65 -16.92 -5.23
C VAL A 335 17.49 -16.32 -6.62
N VAL A 336 16.84 -17.06 -7.52
CA VAL A 336 16.39 -16.59 -8.83
C VAL A 336 14.88 -16.49 -8.82
N LEU A 337 14.36 -15.27 -8.99
CA LEU A 337 12.94 -14.95 -9.08
C LEU A 337 12.58 -14.69 -10.53
N VAL A 338 11.77 -15.56 -11.13
CA VAL A 338 11.23 -15.37 -12.47
C VAL A 338 9.80 -14.86 -12.39
N THR A 339 9.56 -13.69 -12.96
CA THR A 339 8.22 -13.10 -13.13
C THR A 339 7.90 -13.08 -14.62
N ASP A 340 7.30 -14.17 -15.08
CA ASP A 340 6.99 -14.39 -16.49
C ASP A 340 5.58 -13.90 -16.79
N PHE A 341 5.47 -12.75 -17.48
CA PHE A 341 4.19 -12.20 -17.90
C PHE A 341 3.77 -12.70 -19.29
N GLY A 342 4.54 -13.60 -19.90
CA GLY A 342 4.27 -14.19 -21.20
C GLY A 342 4.28 -13.16 -22.33
N HIS A 343 5.16 -12.16 -22.27
CA HIS A 343 5.31 -11.13 -23.31
C HIS A 343 6.55 -11.35 -24.20
N GLY A 344 7.09 -12.57 -24.22
CA GLY A 344 8.08 -13.01 -25.20
C GLY A 344 9.55 -12.84 -24.80
N MET A 345 9.85 -12.43 -23.56
CA MET A 345 11.23 -12.46 -23.04
C MET A 345 11.76 -13.89 -22.91
N LEU A 346 10.99 -14.78 -22.29
CA LEU A 346 11.43 -16.12 -21.91
C LEU A 346 10.92 -17.16 -22.91
N ASP A 347 11.78 -17.54 -23.85
CA ASP A 347 11.52 -18.70 -24.70
C ASP A 347 11.88 -20.02 -24.00
N ARG A 348 11.57 -21.14 -24.65
CA ARG A 348 11.81 -22.48 -24.09
C ARG A 348 13.28 -22.74 -23.75
N GLU A 349 14.21 -22.21 -24.53
CA GLU A 349 15.65 -22.40 -24.31
C GLU A 349 16.12 -21.58 -23.10
N THR A 350 15.63 -20.34 -22.98
CA THR A 350 15.90 -19.48 -21.83
C THR A 350 15.31 -20.05 -20.54
N ILE A 351 14.08 -20.58 -20.57
CA ILE A 351 13.48 -21.29 -19.43
C ILE A 351 14.33 -22.50 -19.02
N ALA A 352 14.79 -23.30 -19.99
CA ALA A 352 15.63 -24.46 -19.72
C ALA A 352 16.97 -24.06 -19.06
N LEU A 353 17.62 -22.99 -19.55
CA LEU A 353 18.85 -22.43 -18.98
C LEU A 353 18.64 -22.00 -17.53
N VAL A 354 17.59 -21.21 -17.26
CA VAL A 354 17.28 -20.72 -15.90
C VAL A 354 17.02 -21.89 -14.96
N THR A 355 16.21 -22.86 -15.40
CA THR A 355 15.82 -24.03 -14.60
C THR A 355 17.00 -24.93 -14.25
N ALA A 356 17.95 -25.10 -15.18
CA ALA A 356 19.13 -25.92 -14.99
C ALA A 356 20.18 -25.27 -14.08
N SER A 357 20.22 -23.93 -14.03
CA SER A 357 21.36 -23.19 -13.46
C SER A 357 21.03 -22.50 -12.13
N ALA A 358 19.76 -22.23 -11.84
CA ALA A 358 19.34 -21.60 -10.60
C ALA A 358 19.55 -22.54 -9.38
N ARG A 359 20.17 -22.01 -8.32
CA ARG A 359 20.32 -22.71 -7.03
C ARG A 359 18.95 -22.90 -6.37
N PHE A 360 18.23 -21.80 -6.20
CA PHE A 360 16.83 -21.77 -5.78
C PHE A 360 16.03 -20.99 -6.82
N LEU A 361 15.01 -21.61 -7.40
CA LEU A 361 14.18 -21.03 -8.45
C LEU A 361 12.76 -20.81 -7.94
N ALA A 362 12.34 -19.55 -7.85
CA ALA A 362 10.95 -19.18 -7.62
C ALA A 362 10.35 -18.64 -8.92
N VAL A 363 9.16 -19.12 -9.26
CA VAL A 363 8.49 -18.75 -10.52
C VAL A 363 7.09 -18.23 -10.24
N ASN A 364 6.76 -17.11 -10.88
CA ASN A 364 5.40 -16.61 -11.06
C ASN A 364 5.14 -16.52 -12.57
N THR A 365 4.22 -17.34 -13.07
CA THR A 365 3.72 -17.26 -14.45
C THR A 365 2.37 -16.58 -14.43
N GLN A 366 2.28 -15.38 -14.99
CA GLN A 366 1.05 -14.62 -14.93
C GLN A 366 0.17 -14.83 -16.17
N ALA A 367 -1.11 -15.14 -15.93
CA ALA A 367 -2.12 -15.17 -16.98
C ALA A 367 -2.68 -13.76 -17.22
N ASN A 368 -2.83 -13.40 -18.49
CA ASN A 368 -3.46 -12.15 -18.89
C ASN A 368 -4.27 -12.31 -20.18
N SER A 369 -5.01 -11.26 -20.54
CA SER A 369 -5.93 -11.27 -21.69
C SER A 369 -5.25 -11.60 -23.03
N LEU A 370 -3.94 -11.46 -23.15
CA LEU A 370 -3.18 -11.70 -24.38
C LEU A 370 -2.53 -13.09 -24.43
N ASN A 371 -2.38 -13.78 -23.30
CA ASN A 371 -1.68 -15.06 -23.23
C ASN A 371 -2.45 -16.18 -22.52
N LEU A 372 -3.76 -16.00 -22.32
CA LEU A 372 -4.61 -16.88 -21.54
C LEU A 372 -4.46 -18.35 -21.96
N GLY A 373 -3.87 -19.17 -21.07
CA GLY A 373 -3.63 -20.60 -21.29
C GLY A 373 -2.34 -20.97 -22.03
N TYR A 374 -1.51 -20.00 -22.42
CA TYR A 374 -0.23 -20.25 -23.12
C TYR A 374 0.99 -20.00 -22.23
N ASN A 375 0.92 -19.04 -21.31
CA ASN A 375 1.94 -18.80 -20.29
C ASN A 375 1.55 -19.47 -18.97
N VAL A 376 1.87 -20.76 -18.83
CA VAL A 376 1.47 -21.59 -17.69
C VAL A 376 2.69 -22.15 -16.97
N ILE A 377 2.56 -22.38 -15.66
CA ILE A 377 3.67 -22.86 -14.83
C ILE A 377 4.24 -24.20 -15.31
N SER A 378 3.45 -25.03 -16.01
CA SER A 378 3.90 -26.29 -16.60
C SER A 378 4.95 -26.14 -17.70
N ASN A 379 5.18 -24.91 -18.21
CA ASN A 379 6.31 -24.60 -19.08
C ASN A 379 7.66 -24.70 -18.34
N TYR A 380 7.66 -24.58 -17.02
CA TYR A 380 8.85 -24.67 -16.16
C TYR A 380 9.00 -26.09 -15.60
N PRO A 381 10.01 -26.87 -16.03
CA PRO A 381 10.12 -28.27 -15.62
C PRO A 381 10.58 -28.44 -14.16
N ARG A 382 11.10 -27.39 -13.52
CA ARG A 382 11.44 -27.33 -12.10
C ARG A 382 11.21 -25.90 -11.60
N ALA A 383 10.69 -25.80 -10.39
CA ALA A 383 10.73 -24.60 -9.54
C ALA A 383 10.75 -25.08 -8.07
N ASP A 384 11.54 -24.43 -7.22
CA ASP A 384 11.59 -24.70 -5.78
C ASP A 384 10.44 -23.98 -5.05
N TYR A 385 9.92 -22.90 -5.63
CA TYR A 385 8.71 -22.21 -5.18
C TYR A 385 7.88 -21.71 -6.37
N VAL A 386 6.56 -21.80 -6.26
CA VAL A 386 5.62 -21.30 -7.26
C VAL A 386 4.63 -20.37 -6.59
N CYS A 387 4.50 -19.17 -7.12
CA CYS A 387 3.48 -18.21 -6.73
C CYS A 387 2.54 -18.00 -7.91
N ILE A 388 1.31 -18.50 -7.84
CA ILE A 388 0.28 -18.32 -8.87
C ILE A 388 -1.09 -18.26 -8.21
N ASP A 389 -2.05 -17.63 -8.88
CA ASP A 389 -3.43 -17.58 -8.41
C ASP A 389 -4.23 -18.84 -8.77
N GLN A 390 -5.49 -18.86 -8.35
CA GLN A 390 -6.39 -19.99 -8.60
C GLN A 390 -6.68 -20.20 -10.09
N GLU A 391 -6.79 -19.13 -10.88
CA GLU A 391 -7.09 -19.22 -12.31
C GLU A 391 -5.86 -19.70 -13.09
N GLU A 392 -4.68 -19.19 -12.77
CA GLU A 392 -3.40 -19.64 -13.31
C GLU A 392 -3.16 -21.12 -13.01
N LEU A 393 -3.45 -21.57 -11.78
CA LEU A 393 -3.38 -22.98 -11.43
C LEU A 393 -4.38 -23.82 -12.22
N ARG A 394 -5.61 -23.33 -12.43
CA ARG A 394 -6.62 -23.99 -13.26
C ARG A 394 -6.20 -24.11 -14.72
N LEU A 395 -5.52 -23.10 -15.27
CA LEU A 395 -5.00 -23.13 -16.64
C LEU A 395 -3.87 -24.15 -16.80
N ALA A 396 -3.05 -24.34 -15.77
CA ALA A 396 -1.98 -25.33 -15.76
C ALA A 396 -2.47 -26.76 -15.48
N ALA A 397 -3.60 -26.93 -14.80
CA ALA A 397 -4.18 -28.23 -14.49
C ALA A 397 -4.84 -28.86 -15.73
N PRO A 398 -4.57 -30.15 -16.02
CA PRO A 398 -5.33 -30.86 -17.05
C PRO A 398 -6.82 -30.87 -16.66
N ARG A 399 -7.70 -30.44 -17.58
CA ARG A 399 -9.15 -30.56 -17.35
C ARG A 399 -9.47 -32.03 -17.09
N PRO A 400 -10.20 -32.38 -16.01
CA PRO A 400 -10.67 -33.75 -15.83
C PRO A 400 -11.50 -34.13 -17.06
N LEU A 401 -11.23 -35.32 -17.61
CA LEU A 401 -11.89 -35.85 -18.80
C LEU A 401 -13.41 -36.05 -18.63
N ASP A 402 -13.95 -35.93 -17.41
CA ASP A 402 -15.34 -36.26 -17.08
C ASP A 402 -16.16 -35.09 -16.50
N ALA A 403 -16.15 -33.93 -17.16
CA ALA A 403 -17.09 -32.83 -16.86
C ALA A 403 -18.07 -32.55 -18.03
N ARG A 404 -18.40 -33.59 -18.80
CA ARG A 404 -19.56 -33.63 -19.70
C ARG A 404 -20.25 -34.99 -19.58
N ALA A 405 -21.13 -35.10 -18.59
CA ALA A 405 -22.26 -36.02 -18.59
C ALA A 405 -23.52 -35.20 -18.28
#